data_AF-A5GJU0-F1
#
_entry.id   AF-A5GJU0-F1
#
_cell.length_a   1.000
_cell.length_b   1.000
_cell.length_c   1.000
_cell.angle_alpha   90.00
_cell.angle_beta   90.00
_cell.angle_gamma   90.00
#
_symmetry.space_group_name_H-M   'P 1'
#
loop_
_entity.id
_entity.type
_entity.pdbx_description
1 polymer ?
#
loop_
_entity_poly.entity_id
_entity_poly.type
_entity_poly.pdbx_seq_one_letter_code
_entity_poly.pdbx_strand_id
1 'polypeptide(L)'
;MGALSVGLVMTLGTGIQAERAATRVDQAQVVAEALRSQDRRERSKDLKATPYTITPERRALLNTIRYAEGTWKDGHDLGYRTLYGGGLFQDLSRHPERVVVKRYTSAAAGAYQFLPSTWQETARSLNLPSFAPNHQDQAALHLVNKRGALQEVDRHGLTRTAMNRLAPEWASFPTHAGLSAYGQPVKSHAELLAFYESNLLELRQGT
;
A
#
# COMPACT_ATOMS: atom_id res chain seq x y z
N MET A 1 31.36 -87.32 0.51
CA MET A 1 30.50 -87.26 1.70
C MET A 1 30.74 -85.90 2.36
N GLY A 2 30.09 -84.84 1.90
CA GLY A 2 28.95 -84.17 2.59
C GLY A 2 29.48 -82.88 3.25
N ALA A 3 28.83 -81.72 3.31
CA ALA A 3 27.47 -81.29 3.00
C ALA A 3 27.47 -79.77 2.71
N LEU A 4 26.38 -79.29 2.10
CA LEU A 4 26.00 -77.88 1.89
C LEU A 4 25.87 -77.09 3.20
N SER A 5 26.04 -75.76 3.15
CA SER A 5 25.03 -74.81 3.67
C SER A 5 25.29 -73.35 3.28
N VAL A 6 24.16 -72.67 3.14
CA VAL A 6 23.86 -71.35 2.57
C VAL A 6 24.25 -70.19 3.49
N GLY A 7 24.59 -69.03 2.91
CA GLY A 7 24.69 -67.76 3.62
C GLY A 7 24.24 -66.59 2.75
N LEU A 8 22.93 -66.35 2.70
CA LEU A 8 22.28 -65.16 2.15
C LEU A 8 22.65 -63.93 3.01
N VAL A 9 23.34 -62.94 2.43
CA VAL A 9 23.64 -61.66 3.10
C VAL A 9 22.70 -60.57 2.56
N MET A 10 22.11 -59.84 3.49
CA MET A 10 20.91 -59.02 3.34
C MET A 10 21.08 -57.76 2.46
N THR A 11 20.10 -57.54 1.58
CA THR A 11 19.90 -56.34 0.74
C THR A 11 19.07 -55.24 1.41
N LEU A 12 19.01 -55.15 2.74
CA LEU A 12 18.07 -54.26 3.45
C LEU A 12 18.46 -52.77 3.51
N GLY A 13 19.66 -52.37 3.08
CA GLY A 13 20.16 -51.00 3.26
C GLY A 13 19.67 -49.97 2.23
N THR A 14 19.46 -50.39 0.98
CA THR A 14 19.12 -49.48 -0.14
C THR A 14 17.63 -49.12 -0.17
N GLY A 15 16.75 -50.05 0.20
CA GLY A 15 15.29 -49.82 0.25
C GLY A 15 14.88 -48.74 1.26
N ILE A 16 15.44 -48.80 2.48
CA ILE A 16 15.10 -47.83 3.55
C ILE A 16 15.56 -46.41 3.20
N GLN A 17 16.70 -46.26 2.52
CA GLN A 17 17.17 -44.95 2.07
C GLN A 17 16.33 -44.41 0.90
N ALA A 18 15.92 -45.25 -0.04
CA ALA A 18 15.05 -44.87 -1.15
C ALA A 18 13.64 -44.46 -0.67
N GLU A 19 13.06 -45.20 0.27
CA GLU A 19 11.77 -44.85 0.89
C GLU A 19 11.84 -43.52 1.64
N ARG A 20 12.88 -43.31 2.47
CA ARG A 20 13.10 -42.04 3.17
C ARG A 20 13.32 -40.87 2.21
N ALA A 21 13.98 -41.09 1.08
CA ALA A 21 14.15 -40.07 0.05
C ALA A 21 12.81 -39.75 -0.65
N ALA A 22 12.02 -40.76 -1.00
CA ALA A 22 10.69 -40.59 -1.58
C ALA A 22 9.73 -39.83 -0.66
N THR A 23 9.70 -40.17 0.64
CA THR A 23 8.89 -39.44 1.64
C THR A 23 9.30 -37.97 1.76
N ARG A 24 10.60 -37.66 1.71
CA ARG A 24 11.08 -36.26 1.74
C ARG A 24 10.67 -35.48 0.49
N VAL A 25 10.70 -36.12 -0.68
CA VAL A 25 10.25 -35.51 -1.94
C VAL A 25 8.75 -35.23 -1.90
N ASP A 26 7.94 -36.17 -1.41
CA ASP A 26 6.49 -35.99 -1.25
C ASP A 26 6.16 -34.86 -0.27
N GLN A 27 6.82 -34.84 0.90
CA GLN A 27 6.68 -33.75 1.87
C GLN A 27 7.09 -32.39 1.26
N ALA A 28 8.20 -32.33 0.52
CA ALA A 28 8.64 -31.10 -0.13
C ALA A 28 7.63 -30.62 -1.20
N GLN A 29 7.00 -31.54 -1.92
CA GLN A 29 5.99 -31.22 -2.92
C GLN A 29 4.70 -30.70 -2.29
N VAL A 30 4.24 -31.32 -1.19
CA VAL A 30 3.08 -30.84 -0.41
C VAL A 30 3.33 -29.43 0.13
N VAL A 31 4.53 -29.18 0.68
CA VAL A 31 4.90 -27.84 1.17
C VAL A 31 4.94 -26.83 0.01
N ALA A 32 5.52 -27.19 -1.12
CA ALA A 32 5.56 -26.32 -2.29
C ALA A 32 4.17 -25.98 -2.83
N GLU A 33 3.25 -26.94 -2.85
CA GLU A 33 1.87 -26.72 -3.25
C GLU A 33 1.10 -25.83 -2.25
N ALA A 34 1.29 -26.05 -0.95
CA ALA A 34 0.72 -25.20 0.09
C ALA A 34 1.18 -23.74 -0.04
N LEU A 35 2.48 -23.51 -0.23
CA LEU A 35 3.05 -22.17 -0.43
C LEU A 35 2.49 -21.50 -1.71
N ARG A 36 2.41 -22.24 -2.82
CA ARG A 36 1.79 -21.73 -4.06
C ARG A 36 0.31 -21.39 -3.86
N SER A 37 -0.41 -22.19 -3.09
CA SER A 37 -1.83 -21.94 -2.81
C SER A 37 -2.03 -20.70 -1.94
N GLN A 38 -1.12 -20.45 -0.98
CA GLN A 38 -1.11 -19.25 -0.15
C GLN A 38 -0.80 -18.01 -1.00
N ASP A 39 0.27 -18.05 -1.79
CA ASP A 39 0.64 -16.97 -2.72
C ASP A 39 -0.51 -16.62 -3.68
N ARG A 40 -1.18 -17.64 -4.24
CA ARG A 40 -2.35 -17.42 -5.11
C ARG A 40 -3.52 -16.76 -4.38
N ARG A 41 -3.75 -17.11 -3.11
CA ARG A 41 -4.79 -16.49 -2.27
C ARG A 41 -4.44 -15.05 -1.92
N GLU A 42 -3.19 -14.77 -1.54
CA GLU A 42 -2.70 -13.42 -1.24
C GLU A 42 -2.81 -12.53 -2.47
N ARG A 43 -2.30 -12.98 -3.62
CA ARG A 43 -2.41 -12.26 -4.90
C ARG A 43 -3.87 -12.01 -5.30
N SER A 44 -4.77 -12.97 -5.06
CA SER A 44 -6.20 -12.78 -5.33
C SER A 44 -6.83 -11.74 -4.39
N LYS A 45 -6.42 -11.68 -3.12
CA LYS A 45 -6.87 -10.65 -2.18
C LYS A 45 -6.35 -9.27 -2.61
N ASP A 46 -5.08 -9.17 -2.97
CA ASP A 46 -4.48 -7.91 -3.41
C ASP A 46 -5.17 -7.35 -4.67
N LEU A 47 -5.45 -8.21 -5.67
CA LEU A 47 -6.18 -7.80 -6.88
C LEU A 47 -7.59 -7.28 -6.58
N LYS A 48 -8.27 -7.84 -5.57
CA LYS A 48 -9.58 -7.36 -5.12
C LYS A 48 -9.48 -6.06 -4.32
N ALA A 49 -8.37 -5.86 -3.61
CA ALA A 49 -8.08 -4.68 -2.79
C ALA A 49 -7.57 -3.47 -3.61
N THR A 50 -7.36 -3.62 -4.93
CA THR A 50 -6.91 -2.55 -5.82
C THR A 50 -7.93 -2.20 -6.93
N PRO A 51 -9.13 -1.69 -6.60
CA PRO A 51 -10.16 -1.40 -7.59
C PRO A 51 -9.91 -0.15 -8.45
N TYR A 52 -9.03 0.75 -8.04
CA TYR A 52 -8.72 1.98 -8.77
C TYR A 52 -7.48 1.79 -9.65
N THR A 53 -7.67 1.81 -10.97
CA THR A 53 -6.56 1.97 -11.91
C THR A 53 -5.82 3.27 -11.65
N ILE A 54 -4.51 3.24 -11.55
CA ILE A 54 -3.69 4.43 -11.33
C ILE A 54 -3.19 4.93 -12.69
N THR A 55 -3.88 5.92 -13.25
CA THR A 55 -3.44 6.66 -14.44
C THR A 55 -2.35 7.68 -14.08
N PRO A 56 -1.65 8.30 -15.05
CA PRO A 56 -0.72 9.38 -14.77
C PRO A 56 -1.35 10.53 -13.96
N GLU A 57 -2.60 10.92 -14.26
CA GLU A 57 -3.34 11.97 -13.54
C GLU A 57 -3.58 11.59 -12.08
N ARG A 58 -4.02 10.34 -11.85
CA ARG A 58 -4.25 9.83 -10.49
C ARG A 58 -2.94 9.70 -9.72
N ARG A 59 -1.86 9.27 -10.37
CA ARG A 59 -0.53 9.21 -9.74
C ARG A 59 -0.01 10.62 -9.40
N ALA A 60 -0.16 11.58 -10.31
CA ALA A 60 0.20 12.98 -10.05
C ALA A 60 -0.62 13.56 -8.89
N LEU A 61 -1.93 13.26 -8.81
CA LEU A 61 -2.77 13.64 -7.68
C LEU A 61 -2.27 13.04 -6.37
N LEU A 62 -2.02 11.73 -6.33
CA LEU A 62 -1.50 11.05 -5.15
C LEU A 62 -0.17 11.65 -4.69
N ASN A 63 0.74 11.93 -5.62
CA ASN A 63 2.02 12.57 -5.33
C ASN A 63 1.82 14.00 -4.81
N THR A 64 0.84 14.74 -5.33
CA THR A 64 0.48 16.08 -4.85
C THR A 64 -0.08 16.05 -3.43
N ILE A 65 -0.90 15.04 -3.09
CA ILE A 65 -1.39 14.85 -1.71
C ILE A 65 -0.21 14.57 -0.77
N ARG A 66 0.71 13.68 -1.17
CA ARG A 66 1.93 13.41 -0.41
C ARG A 66 2.77 14.67 -0.20
N TYR A 67 2.90 15.50 -1.23
CA TYR A 67 3.62 16.76 -1.15
C TYR A 67 2.97 17.72 -0.16
N ALA A 68 1.64 17.88 -0.25
CA ALA A 68 0.88 18.77 0.62
C ALA A 68 0.97 18.35 2.09
N GLU A 69 0.92 17.05 2.36
CA GLU A 69 1.06 16.44 3.69
C GLU A 69 2.52 16.33 4.19
N GLY A 70 3.50 16.75 3.38
CA GLY A 70 4.94 16.74 3.74
C GLY A 70 5.59 15.35 3.74
N THR A 71 4.96 14.36 3.13
CA THR A 71 5.41 12.96 3.02
C THR A 71 5.99 12.63 1.65
N TRP A 72 5.96 13.56 0.69
CA TRP A 72 6.70 13.45 -0.55
C TRP A 72 8.20 13.48 -0.27
N LYS A 73 8.91 12.43 -0.68
CA LYS A 73 10.36 12.26 -0.53
C LYS A 73 10.95 11.96 -1.91
N ASP A 74 10.73 12.85 -2.87
CA ASP A 74 11.23 12.73 -4.24
C ASP A 74 10.84 11.39 -4.90
N GLY A 75 9.60 10.98 -4.69
CA GLY A 75 9.05 9.71 -5.18
C GLY A 75 9.38 8.49 -4.31
N HIS A 76 10.33 8.57 -3.37
CA HIS A 76 10.71 7.44 -2.53
C HIS A 76 9.61 6.96 -1.58
N ASP A 77 9.64 5.67 -1.25
CA ASP A 77 8.63 4.99 -0.44
C ASP A 77 8.61 5.38 1.04
N LEU A 78 9.60 6.17 1.50
CA LEU A 78 9.71 6.58 2.90
C LEU A 78 8.45 7.33 3.40
N GLY A 79 7.76 8.04 2.50
CA GLY A 79 6.49 8.69 2.78
C GLY A 79 5.41 7.74 3.32
N TYR A 80 5.34 6.50 2.79
CA TYR A 80 4.37 5.49 3.23
C TYR A 80 4.58 4.99 4.66
N ARG A 81 5.75 5.30 5.24
CA ARG A 81 6.15 4.95 6.61
C ARG A 81 6.21 6.15 7.55
N THR A 82 5.77 7.32 7.10
CA THR A 82 5.88 8.56 7.87
C THR A 82 4.72 8.72 8.84
N LEU A 83 5.00 9.08 10.08
CA LEU A 83 4.03 9.48 11.09
C LEU A 83 3.90 10.99 11.13
N TYR A 84 2.80 11.47 11.69
CA TYR A 84 2.68 12.86 12.09
C TYR A 84 3.92 13.30 12.87
N GLY A 85 4.48 14.45 12.47
CA GLY A 85 5.70 14.98 13.03
C GLY A 85 7.01 14.38 12.48
N GLY A 86 6.96 13.51 11.46
CA GLY A 86 8.13 13.08 10.69
C GLY A 86 8.86 11.85 11.20
N GLY A 87 8.39 11.21 12.28
CA GLY A 87 8.91 9.92 12.70
C GLY A 87 8.56 8.80 11.72
N LEU A 88 9.21 7.64 11.82
CA LEU A 88 8.94 6.48 10.97
C LEU A 88 8.32 5.32 11.75
N PHE A 89 7.61 4.45 11.04
CA PHE A 89 7.17 3.13 11.52
C PHE A 89 7.57 2.03 10.53
N GLN A 90 7.66 0.79 11.03
CA GLN A 90 8.20 -0.34 10.25
C GLN A 90 7.15 -1.38 9.83
N ASP A 91 6.17 -1.64 10.69
CA ASP A 91 5.12 -2.62 10.41
C ASP A 91 4.05 -2.03 9.48
N LEU A 92 3.94 -2.57 8.27
CA LEU A 92 2.93 -2.20 7.28
C LEU A 92 1.74 -3.17 7.26
N SER A 93 1.69 -4.19 8.14
CA SER A 93 0.56 -5.11 8.21
C SER A 93 -0.73 -4.42 8.66
N ARG A 94 -0.61 -3.27 9.35
CA ARG A 94 -1.73 -2.45 9.82
C ARG A 94 -1.32 -0.99 9.95
N HIS A 95 -2.30 -0.11 10.09
CA HIS A 95 -2.05 1.27 10.49
C HIS A 95 -1.41 1.30 11.88
N PRO A 96 -0.39 2.14 12.13
CA PRO A 96 0.39 2.08 13.37
C PRO A 96 -0.36 2.59 14.61
N GLU A 97 -1.43 3.37 14.41
CA GLU A 97 -2.30 3.94 15.47
C GLU A 97 -1.53 4.68 16.58
N ARG A 98 -0.32 5.16 16.26
CA ARG A 98 0.56 5.81 17.22
C ARG A 98 0.27 7.30 17.31
N VAL A 99 -0.28 7.73 18.45
CA VAL A 99 -0.48 9.15 18.75
C VAL A 99 0.86 9.85 18.96
N VAL A 100 1.06 10.96 18.28
CA VAL A 100 2.22 11.85 18.42
C VAL A 100 1.73 13.23 18.85
N VAL A 101 2.37 13.80 19.87
CA VAL A 101 2.10 15.14 20.40
C VAL A 101 3.20 16.09 19.93
N LYS A 102 2.86 17.05 19.08
CA LYS A 102 3.73 18.18 18.68
C LYS A 102 2.92 19.48 18.70
N ARG A 103 2.86 20.22 17.58
CA ARG A 103 1.96 21.37 17.43
C ARG A 103 0.50 20.97 17.59
N TYR A 104 0.15 19.78 17.13
CA TYR A 104 -1.13 19.13 17.33
C TYR A 104 -0.92 17.74 17.96
N THR A 105 -1.99 17.15 18.48
CA THR A 105 -2.02 15.75 18.90
C THR A 105 -2.70 14.96 17.79
N SER A 106 -1.96 14.08 17.12
CA SER A 106 -2.47 13.34 15.97
C SER A 106 -1.85 11.95 15.88
N ALA A 107 -2.65 10.98 15.41
CA ALA A 107 -2.20 9.64 15.06
C ALA A 107 -2.07 9.45 13.54
N ALA A 108 -2.00 10.55 12.78
CA ALA A 108 -1.88 10.50 11.34
C ALA A 108 -0.62 9.74 10.88
N ALA A 109 -0.77 8.86 9.88
CA ALA A 109 0.33 8.06 9.38
C ALA A 109 0.24 7.76 7.89
N GLY A 110 1.36 7.34 7.33
CA GLY A 110 1.51 6.95 5.94
C GLY A 110 1.62 8.13 4.99
N ALA A 111 1.69 7.81 3.70
CA ALA A 111 1.90 8.76 2.62
C ALA A 111 0.78 9.81 2.56
N TYR A 112 -0.43 9.44 2.97
CA TYR A 112 -1.61 10.31 2.90
C TYR A 112 -2.10 10.75 4.28
N GLN A 113 -1.27 10.57 5.33
CA GLN A 113 -1.55 10.98 6.70
C GLN A 113 -2.94 10.55 7.21
N PHE A 114 -3.32 9.30 6.96
CA PHE A 114 -4.59 8.75 7.41
C PHE A 114 -4.69 8.81 8.94
N LEU A 115 -5.86 9.21 9.45
CA LEU A 115 -6.23 9.00 10.85
C LEU A 115 -6.71 7.55 11.05
N PRO A 116 -6.60 6.98 12.27
CA PRO A 116 -7.03 5.61 12.56
C PRO A 116 -8.47 5.31 12.12
N SER A 117 -9.43 6.19 12.42
CA SER A 117 -10.84 6.00 12.07
C SER A 117 -11.06 6.00 10.56
N THR A 118 -10.49 6.98 9.86
CA THR A 118 -10.57 7.09 8.40
C THR A 118 -9.95 5.87 7.73
N TRP A 119 -8.76 5.44 8.16
CA TRP A 119 -8.14 4.21 7.65
C TRP A 119 -9.04 3.01 7.88
N GLN A 120 -9.55 2.83 9.10
CA GLN A 120 -10.37 1.68 9.45
C GLN A 120 -11.65 1.61 8.59
N GLU A 121 -12.33 2.74 8.37
CA GLU A 121 -13.51 2.81 7.50
C GLU A 121 -13.17 2.48 6.04
N THR A 122 -12.11 3.08 5.50
CA THR A 122 -11.71 2.87 4.09
C THR A 122 -11.19 1.45 3.86
N ALA A 123 -10.37 0.92 4.77
CA ALA A 123 -9.83 -0.43 4.70
C ALA A 123 -10.95 -1.47 4.72
N ARG A 124 -11.98 -1.28 5.57
CA ARG A 124 -13.17 -2.14 5.56
C ARG A 124 -13.93 -2.04 4.24
N SER A 125 -14.16 -0.82 3.74
CA SER A 125 -14.93 -0.60 2.51
C SER A 125 -14.30 -1.24 1.27
N LEU A 126 -12.97 -1.30 1.22
CA LEU A 126 -12.22 -1.89 0.11
C LEU A 126 -11.67 -3.30 0.40
N ASN A 127 -11.90 -3.85 1.60
CA ASN A 127 -11.28 -5.07 2.10
C ASN A 127 -9.74 -5.06 2.00
N LEU A 128 -9.10 -3.94 2.37
CA LEU A 128 -7.64 -3.82 2.34
C LEU A 128 -7.02 -4.70 3.43
N PRO A 129 -6.10 -5.61 3.08
CA PRO A 129 -5.51 -6.55 4.04
C PRO A 129 -4.37 -5.96 4.86
N SER A 130 -3.81 -4.80 4.46
CA SER A 130 -2.66 -4.19 5.12
C SER A 130 -2.57 -2.68 4.87
N PHE A 131 -1.63 -2.02 5.54
CA PHE A 131 -1.27 -0.61 5.33
C PHE A 131 -0.07 -0.46 4.37
N ALA A 132 0.15 -1.42 3.48
CA ALA A 132 1.20 -1.37 2.45
C ALA A 132 1.00 -0.19 1.47
N PRO A 133 2.06 0.25 0.76
CA PRO A 133 1.99 1.41 -0.14
C PRO A 133 0.84 1.37 -1.16
N ASN A 134 0.67 0.24 -1.84
CA ASN A 134 -0.42 0.04 -2.79
C ASN A 134 -1.81 0.17 -2.13
N HIS A 135 -2.00 -0.35 -0.91
CA HIS A 135 -3.27 -0.22 -0.20
C HIS A 135 -3.52 1.22 0.28
N GLN A 136 -2.48 1.94 0.68
CA GLN A 136 -2.58 3.37 0.99
C GLN A 136 -3.00 4.19 -0.25
N ASP A 137 -2.43 3.90 -1.43
CA ASP A 137 -2.82 4.55 -2.69
C ASP A 137 -4.31 4.34 -3.00
N GLN A 138 -4.78 3.10 -2.86
CA GLN A 138 -6.18 2.72 -3.13
C GLN A 138 -7.13 3.38 -2.13
N ALA A 139 -6.75 3.42 -0.85
CA ALA A 139 -7.52 4.13 0.16
C ALA A 139 -7.61 5.64 -0.15
N ALA A 140 -6.52 6.25 -0.61
CA ALA A 140 -6.51 7.67 -0.93
C ALA A 140 -7.41 7.96 -2.14
N LEU A 141 -7.31 7.17 -3.22
CA LEU A 141 -8.20 7.30 -4.38
C LEU A 141 -9.67 7.04 -4.01
N HIS A 142 -9.95 6.17 -3.05
CA HIS A 142 -11.29 5.96 -2.55
C HIS A 142 -11.86 7.20 -1.85
N LEU A 143 -11.07 7.88 -1.02
CA LEU A 143 -11.48 9.13 -0.39
C LEU A 143 -11.67 10.26 -1.42
N VAL A 144 -10.76 10.37 -2.40
CA VAL A 144 -10.89 11.30 -3.53
C VAL A 144 -12.23 11.06 -4.27
N ASN A 145 -12.58 9.79 -4.50
CA ASN A 145 -13.84 9.42 -5.12
C ASN A 145 -15.05 9.75 -4.23
N LYS A 146 -14.97 9.43 -2.92
CA LYS A 146 -16.03 9.73 -1.94
C LYS A 146 -16.33 11.23 -1.86
N ARG A 147 -15.33 12.09 -2.10
CA ARG A 147 -15.49 13.55 -2.19
C ARG A 147 -15.92 14.07 -3.56
N GLY A 148 -16.16 13.18 -4.53
CA GLY A 148 -16.58 13.55 -5.87
C GLY A 148 -15.49 14.28 -6.67
N ALA A 149 -14.21 14.12 -6.30
CA ALA A 149 -13.09 14.77 -6.98
C ALA A 149 -12.44 13.89 -8.04
N LEU A 150 -12.65 12.56 -8.01
CA LEU A 150 -11.92 11.64 -8.89
C LEU A 150 -12.19 11.91 -10.38
N GLN A 151 -13.46 12.00 -10.77
CA GLN A 151 -13.84 12.25 -12.17
C GLN A 151 -13.42 13.65 -12.66
N GLU A 152 -13.44 14.64 -11.77
CA GLU A 152 -12.94 15.99 -12.06
C GLU A 152 -11.44 15.94 -12.39
N VAL A 153 -10.65 15.26 -11.55
CA VAL A 153 -9.21 15.11 -11.77
C VAL A 153 -8.90 14.31 -13.03
N ASP A 154 -9.62 13.22 -13.27
CA ASP A 154 -9.44 12.39 -14.47
C ASP A 154 -9.68 13.19 -15.77
N ARG A 155 -10.58 14.17 -15.76
CA ARG A 155 -10.98 14.93 -16.97
C ARG A 155 -10.26 16.26 -17.12
N HIS A 156 -10.00 16.94 -16.01
CA HIS A 156 -9.60 18.34 -15.98
C HIS A 156 -8.31 18.58 -15.17
N GLY A 157 -7.75 17.54 -14.56
CA GLY A 157 -6.60 17.66 -13.67
C GLY A 157 -6.95 18.30 -12.32
N LEU A 158 -5.94 18.80 -11.61
CA LEU A 158 -6.11 19.34 -10.27
C LEU A 158 -6.70 20.76 -10.28
N THR A 159 -8.01 20.88 -10.46
CA THR A 159 -8.71 22.18 -10.47
C THR A 159 -8.90 22.74 -9.05
N ARG A 160 -9.20 24.04 -8.93
CA ARG A 160 -9.59 24.64 -7.64
C ARG A 160 -10.82 23.97 -7.03
N THR A 161 -11.75 23.51 -7.87
CA THR A 161 -12.92 22.74 -7.43
C THR A 161 -12.51 21.38 -6.86
N ALA A 162 -11.60 20.67 -7.53
CA ALA A 162 -11.04 19.43 -6.99
C ALA A 162 -10.33 19.69 -5.64
N MET A 163 -9.46 20.70 -5.55
CA MET A 163 -8.76 21.03 -4.30
C MET A 163 -9.74 21.34 -3.16
N ASN A 164 -10.77 22.16 -3.42
CA ASN A 164 -11.78 22.48 -2.42
C ASN A 164 -12.57 21.24 -1.95
N ARG A 165 -12.88 20.30 -2.85
CA ARG A 165 -13.53 19.03 -2.50
C ARG A 165 -12.67 18.15 -1.60
N LEU A 166 -11.34 18.26 -1.73
CA LEU A 166 -10.35 17.48 -0.97
C LEU A 166 -9.95 18.14 0.37
N ALA A 167 -10.22 19.44 0.54
CA ALA A 167 -9.88 20.18 1.76
C ALA A 167 -10.46 19.58 3.07
N PRO A 168 -11.66 18.97 3.08
CA PRO A 168 -12.19 18.26 4.26
C PRO A 168 -11.58 16.86 4.51
N GLU A 169 -10.59 16.44 3.75
CA GLU A 169 -9.89 15.15 3.90
C GLU A 169 -8.45 15.39 4.34
N TRP A 170 -7.80 16.32 3.65
CA TRP A 170 -6.39 16.65 3.84
C TRP A 170 -6.28 18.09 4.29
N ALA A 171 -5.84 18.28 5.54
CA ALA A 171 -5.84 19.59 6.18
C ALA A 171 -4.91 20.61 5.50
N SER A 172 -3.96 20.12 4.70
CA SER A 172 -3.05 20.89 3.86
C SER A 172 -3.69 21.45 2.59
N PHE A 173 -4.87 20.97 2.18
CA PHE A 173 -5.54 21.44 0.96
C PHE A 173 -6.36 22.72 1.20
N PRO A 174 -6.33 23.68 0.25
CA PRO A 174 -7.09 24.91 0.37
C PRO A 174 -8.57 24.72 -0.01
N THR A 175 -9.45 25.37 0.74
CA THR A 175 -10.84 25.65 0.30
C THR A 175 -10.83 26.65 -0.88
N HIS A 176 -11.98 26.92 -1.50
CA HIS A 176 -12.11 27.94 -2.55
C HIS A 176 -11.52 29.31 -2.16
N ALA A 177 -11.65 29.69 -0.87
CA ALA A 177 -11.12 30.93 -0.33
C ALA A 177 -9.59 30.91 -0.13
N GLY A 178 -8.92 29.79 -0.40
CA GLY A 178 -7.50 29.60 -0.10
C GLY A 178 -7.21 29.35 1.37
N LEU A 179 -8.24 29.03 2.16
CA LEU A 179 -8.17 28.87 3.62
C LEU A 179 -8.26 27.40 4.02
N SER A 180 -7.81 27.10 5.24
CA SER A 180 -7.91 25.77 5.85
C SER A 180 -9.33 25.43 6.27
N ALA A 181 -9.73 24.17 6.05
CA ALA A 181 -10.93 23.61 6.66
C ALA A 181 -10.77 23.40 8.19
N TYR A 182 -9.54 23.43 8.73
CA TYR A 182 -9.22 23.06 10.12
C TYR A 182 -8.44 24.13 10.88
N GLY A 183 -8.26 25.32 10.32
CA GLY A 183 -7.40 26.37 10.90
C GLY A 183 -5.90 26.03 10.93
N GLN A 184 -5.48 25.00 10.19
CA GLN A 184 -4.09 24.59 10.05
C GLN A 184 -3.43 25.28 8.84
N PRO A 185 -2.08 25.35 8.76
CA PRO A 185 -1.42 25.83 7.55
C PRO A 185 -1.83 25.02 6.30
N VAL A 186 -2.12 25.70 5.19
CA VAL A 186 -2.46 25.09 3.90
C VAL A 186 -1.43 25.45 2.84
N LYS A 187 -1.33 24.61 1.81
CA LYS A 187 -0.63 24.96 0.56
C LYS A 187 -1.50 25.88 -0.28
N SER A 188 -0.87 26.76 -1.06
CA SER A 188 -1.63 27.60 -1.98
C SER A 188 -2.14 26.79 -3.18
N HIS A 189 -3.24 27.23 -3.80
CA HIS A 189 -3.73 26.59 -5.03
C HIS A 189 -2.67 26.58 -6.13
N ALA A 190 -1.93 27.68 -6.30
CA ALA A 190 -0.90 27.79 -7.33
C ALA A 190 0.26 26.81 -7.09
N GLU A 191 0.69 26.66 -5.83
CA GLU A 191 1.75 25.73 -5.45
C GLU A 191 1.35 24.27 -5.72
N LEU A 192 0.14 23.86 -5.30
CA LEU A 192 -0.34 22.50 -5.55
C LEU A 192 -0.52 22.21 -7.04
N LEU A 193 -1.05 23.17 -7.81
CA LEU A 193 -1.22 23.02 -9.25
C LEU A 193 0.13 22.89 -9.95
N ALA A 194 1.11 23.74 -9.61
CA ALA A 194 2.43 23.69 -10.21
C ALA A 194 3.14 22.35 -9.94
N PHE A 195 3.05 21.83 -8.70
CA PHE A 195 3.58 20.51 -8.37
C PHE A 195 2.89 19.40 -9.17
N TYR A 196 1.55 19.43 -9.23
CA TYR A 196 0.74 18.45 -9.97
C TYR A 196 1.11 18.43 -11.46
N GLU A 197 1.18 19.59 -12.11
CA GLU A 197 1.46 19.70 -13.55
C GLU A 197 2.89 19.24 -13.89
N SER A 198 3.88 19.65 -13.09
CA SER A 198 5.27 19.20 -13.28
C SER A 198 5.38 17.68 -13.14
N ASN A 199 4.78 17.12 -12.09
CA ASN A 199 4.85 15.68 -11.87
C ASN A 199 4.06 14.88 -12.93
N LEU A 200 2.92 15.39 -13.39
CA LEU A 200 2.15 14.78 -14.47
C LEU A 200 2.93 14.74 -15.78
N LEU A 201 3.66 15.82 -16.10
CA LEU A 201 4.51 15.88 -17.29
C LEU A 201 5.59 14.80 -17.24
N GLU A 202 6.31 14.68 -16.12
CA GLU A 202 7.34 13.64 -15.91
C GLU A 202 6.75 12.23 -16.07
N LEU A 203 5.60 11.97 -15.45
CA LEU A 203 4.93 10.67 -15.53
C LEU A 203 4.56 10.30 -16.96
N ARG A 204 4.05 11.26 -17.75
CA ARG A 204 3.67 11.03 -19.15
C ARG A 204 4.87 10.85 -20.08
N GLN A 205 6.04 11.41 -19.75
CA GLN A 205 7.27 11.24 -20.52
C GLN A 205 7.99 9.93 -20.19
N GLY A 206 7.80 9.40 -18.97
CA GLY A 206 8.40 8.15 -18.51
C GLY A 206 7.54 6.89 -18.71
N THR A 207 6.40 6.99 -19.41
CA THR A 207 5.54 5.85 -19.77
C THR A 207 5.69 5.53 -21.25
#